data_AF-A0A849HSY6-F1
#
_entry.id   AF-A0A849HSY6-F1
#
_cell.length_a   1.000
_cell.length_b   1.000
_cell.length_c   1.000
_cell.angle_alpha   90.00
_cell.angle_beta   90.00
_cell.angle_gamma   90.00
#
_symmetry.space_group_name_H-M   'P 1'
#
loop_
_entity.id
_entity.type
_entity.pdbx_description
1 polymer ?
#
loop_
_entity_poly.entity_id
_entity_poly.type
_entity_poly.pdbx_seq_one_letter_code
_entity_poly.pdbx_strand_id
1 'polypeptide(L)'
;MSARARRALLVLGMHRSGTSALARLLNLCGAALPEALVEAAADVNATGFWESRALLALHDEVLEAAGGSWHDLRELDAGWFASDAAEVFRARLGALLASEYGAAPLLLVKDPRLCRLLPLWRQVLAELGIEPLVLLAVRHPLEVAASLCARDGFGEGKALLLWLRHVLAAERDSRGMRRAFVTYEQVLADAPGTVERLGGELGVDWPHAPEIAAAEMRAFLSPALRHHERDADEVLGNSAVPWEVREAYRWHIAAAAGEAPGDGLDAIAADLAVAEPLFGGALAALEDAARTRAAELRHWIDSAVERYEAIGTLRAYIEHQQREIDRLAAHARAIESSRMWRTMAPVRQALRRWRGREDVS
;
A
#
# COMPACT_ATOMS: atom_id res chain seq x y z
N MET A 1 24.48 -20.84 -30.96
CA MET A 1 23.38 -19.93 -30.60
C MET A 1 23.86 -19.06 -29.46
N SER A 2 24.02 -17.75 -29.67
CA SER A 2 24.31 -16.83 -28.56
C SER A 2 23.16 -16.91 -27.56
N ALA A 3 23.45 -17.15 -26.29
CA ALA A 3 22.41 -17.11 -25.26
C ALA A 3 21.76 -15.72 -25.30
N ARG A 4 20.44 -15.65 -25.51
CA ARG A 4 19.71 -14.38 -25.51
C ARG A 4 19.93 -13.72 -24.15
N ALA A 5 20.44 -12.49 -24.14
CA ALA A 5 20.67 -11.74 -22.92
C ALA A 5 19.36 -11.64 -22.11
N ARG A 6 19.45 -11.84 -20.79
CA ARG A 6 18.29 -11.70 -19.90
C ARG A 6 17.90 -10.23 -19.84
N ARG A 7 16.59 -9.97 -19.78
CA ARG A 7 16.04 -8.62 -19.75
C ARG A 7 15.05 -8.48 -18.60
N ALA A 8 14.99 -7.31 -17.97
CA ALA A 8 14.03 -7.01 -16.91
C ALA A 8 13.11 -5.87 -17.34
N LEU A 9 11.82 -6.15 -17.48
CA LEU A 9 10.77 -5.17 -17.60
C LEU A 9 10.49 -4.57 -16.23
N LEU A 10 10.86 -3.31 -16.05
CA LEU A 10 10.61 -2.54 -14.84
C LEU A 10 9.37 -1.68 -15.08
N VAL A 11 8.27 -2.00 -14.40
CA VAL A 11 7.03 -1.21 -14.48
C VAL A 11 7.06 -0.14 -13.39
N LEU A 12 7.29 1.10 -13.82
CA LEU A 12 7.33 2.29 -12.99
C LEU A 12 6.03 3.07 -13.14
N GLY A 13 5.62 3.70 -12.06
CA GLY A 13 4.46 4.56 -12.00
C GLY A 13 4.04 4.75 -10.56
N MET A 14 3.49 5.92 -10.25
CA MET A 14 2.92 6.18 -8.93
C MET A 14 1.91 5.08 -8.55
N HIS A 15 1.76 4.81 -7.25
CA HIS A 15 0.68 3.95 -6.77
C HIS A 15 -0.65 4.41 -7.40
N ARG A 16 -1.50 3.45 -7.77
CA ARG A 16 -2.82 3.69 -8.38
C ARG A 16 -2.79 4.20 -9.84
N SER A 17 -1.62 4.27 -10.48
CA SER A 17 -1.47 4.58 -11.91
C SER A 17 -1.69 3.39 -12.86
N GLY A 18 -2.38 2.33 -12.43
CA GLY A 18 -2.63 1.17 -13.29
C GLY A 18 -1.42 0.24 -13.52
N THR A 19 -0.34 0.39 -12.76
CA THR A 19 0.87 -0.46 -12.87
C THR A 19 0.58 -1.95 -12.66
N SER A 20 -0.38 -2.30 -11.80
CA SER A 20 -0.87 -3.68 -11.65
C SER A 20 -1.56 -4.21 -12.91
N ALA A 21 -2.37 -3.37 -13.56
CA ALA A 21 -3.07 -3.77 -14.77
C ALA A 21 -2.06 -4.03 -15.90
N LEU A 22 -1.12 -3.10 -16.09
CA LEU A 22 -0.05 -3.25 -17.06
C LEU A 22 0.80 -4.50 -16.79
N ALA A 23 1.23 -4.74 -15.54
CA ALA A 23 1.99 -5.94 -15.18
C ALA A 23 1.24 -7.22 -15.57
N ARG A 24 -0.07 -7.30 -15.34
CA ARG A 24 -0.85 -8.47 -15.74
C ARG A 24 -0.86 -8.67 -17.26
N LEU A 25 -1.03 -7.62 -18.04
CA LEU A 25 -1.04 -7.71 -19.50
C LEU A 25 0.31 -8.22 -20.04
N LEU A 26 1.42 -7.71 -19.51
CA LEU A 26 2.77 -8.16 -19.89
C LEU A 26 3.02 -9.62 -19.50
N ASN A 27 2.50 -10.04 -18.34
CA ASN A 27 2.56 -11.44 -17.92
C ASN A 27 1.77 -12.36 -18.84
N LEU A 28 0.57 -11.95 -19.28
CA LEU A 28 -0.21 -12.71 -20.28
C LEU A 28 0.55 -12.86 -21.62
N CYS A 29 1.41 -11.90 -21.95
CA CYS A 29 2.33 -11.97 -23.09
C CYS A 29 3.61 -12.80 -22.83
N GLY A 30 3.76 -13.40 -21.66
CA GLY A 30 4.84 -14.33 -21.33
C GLY A 30 6.01 -13.72 -20.56
N ALA A 31 5.89 -12.49 -20.04
CA ALA A 31 6.87 -11.99 -19.07
C ALA A 31 6.74 -12.72 -17.73
N ALA A 32 7.87 -13.15 -17.16
CA ALA A 32 7.89 -13.97 -15.96
C ALA A 32 7.59 -13.12 -14.72
N LEU A 33 6.62 -13.56 -13.92
CA LEU A 33 6.36 -13.05 -12.58
C LEU A 33 7.28 -13.73 -11.55
N PRO A 34 7.47 -13.14 -10.36
CA PRO A 34 8.17 -13.81 -9.27
C PRO A 34 7.43 -15.07 -8.80
N GLU A 35 8.17 -16.04 -8.26
CA GLU A 35 7.64 -17.32 -7.77
C GLU A 35 6.66 -17.12 -6.60
N ALA A 36 6.96 -16.19 -5.68
CA ALA A 36 6.14 -15.93 -4.49
C ALA A 36 5.37 -14.59 -4.57
N LEU A 37 4.17 -14.62 -5.13
CA LEU A 37 3.29 -13.44 -5.25
C LEU A 37 2.61 -13.04 -3.93
N VAL A 38 2.34 -11.75 -3.76
CA VAL A 38 1.53 -11.21 -2.66
C VAL A 38 0.06 -11.62 -2.86
N GLU A 39 -0.50 -12.30 -1.86
CA GLU A 39 -1.92 -12.67 -1.82
C GLU A 39 -2.85 -11.46 -2.01
N ALA A 40 -3.93 -11.66 -2.76
CA ALA A 40 -4.94 -10.62 -2.96
C ALA A 40 -5.62 -10.26 -1.63
N ALA A 41 -5.59 -8.98 -1.26
CA ALA A 41 -6.47 -8.43 -0.22
C ALA A 41 -7.73 -7.89 -0.89
N ALA A 42 -8.88 -8.50 -0.61
CA ALA A 42 -10.17 -8.19 -1.23
C ALA A 42 -10.54 -6.69 -1.14
N ASP A 43 -10.05 -6.01 -0.11
CA ASP A 43 -10.41 -4.62 0.22
C ASP A 43 -9.51 -3.57 -0.44
N VAL A 44 -8.38 -3.98 -1.04
CA VAL A 44 -7.34 -3.06 -1.57
C VAL A 44 -7.10 -3.25 -3.08
N ASN A 45 -7.13 -4.49 -3.55
CA ASN A 45 -7.04 -4.83 -4.96
C ASN A 45 -7.63 -6.22 -5.24
N ALA A 46 -8.89 -6.26 -5.70
CA ALA A 46 -9.63 -7.51 -5.95
C ALA A 46 -8.99 -8.44 -7.00
N THR A 47 -8.08 -7.94 -7.83
CA THR A 47 -7.40 -8.75 -8.87
C THR A 47 -6.01 -9.26 -8.46
N GLY A 48 -5.59 -9.05 -7.20
CA GLY A 48 -4.28 -9.45 -6.68
C GLY A 48 -3.14 -8.46 -6.92
N PHE A 49 -2.05 -8.68 -6.20
CA PHE A 49 -0.81 -7.93 -6.31
C PHE A 49 0.18 -8.77 -7.12
N TRP A 50 0.73 -8.20 -8.20
CA TRP A 50 1.67 -8.87 -9.11
C TRP A 50 3.12 -8.68 -8.65
N GLU A 51 3.29 -8.44 -7.35
CA GLU A 51 4.56 -8.13 -6.68
C GLU A 51 5.03 -9.33 -5.85
N SER A 52 6.34 -9.51 -5.70
CA SER A 52 6.88 -10.44 -4.70
C SER A 52 6.79 -9.82 -3.31
N ARG A 53 6.28 -10.58 -2.33
CA ARG A 53 6.20 -10.12 -0.93
C ARG A 53 7.58 -9.82 -0.37
N ALA A 54 8.58 -10.63 -0.74
CA ALA A 54 9.96 -10.44 -0.33
C ALA A 54 10.57 -9.20 -0.98
N LEU A 55 10.27 -8.92 -2.26
CA LEU A 55 10.75 -7.70 -2.92
C LEU A 55 10.15 -6.45 -2.28
N LEU A 56 8.85 -6.45 -1.97
CA LEU A 56 8.21 -5.32 -1.30
C LEU A 56 8.83 -5.03 0.06
N ALA A 57 9.02 -6.07 0.89
CA ALA A 57 9.65 -5.92 2.21
C ALA A 57 11.07 -5.37 2.09
N LEU A 58 11.87 -5.89 1.16
CA LEU A 58 13.22 -5.41 0.91
C LEU A 58 13.23 -3.95 0.43
N HIS A 59 12.29 -3.54 -0.42
CA HIS A 59 12.18 -2.14 -0.85
C HIS A 59 11.82 -1.19 0.29
N ASP A 60 10.95 -1.61 1.22
CA ASP A 60 10.66 -0.81 2.42
C ASP A 60 11.92 -0.67 3.30
N GLU A 61 12.68 -1.75 3.51
CA GLU A 61 13.95 -1.68 4.24
C GLU A 61 14.99 -0.78 3.54
N VAL A 62 15.10 -0.83 2.22
CA VAL A 62 15.99 0.03 1.43
C VAL A 62 15.60 1.50 1.61
N LEU A 63 14.31 1.82 1.51
CA LEU A 63 13.83 3.19 1.67
C LEU A 63 14.09 3.71 3.09
N GLU A 64 13.84 2.88 4.10
CA GLU A 64 14.12 3.23 5.50
C GLU A 64 15.61 3.45 5.73
N ALA A 65 16.47 2.58 5.22
CA ALA A 65 17.92 2.72 5.30
C ALA A 65 18.44 3.95 4.54
N ALA A 66 17.75 4.38 3.49
CA ALA A 66 18.00 5.62 2.76
C ALA A 66 17.38 6.86 3.44
N GLY A 67 16.79 6.71 4.64
CA GLY A 67 16.25 7.81 5.44
C GLY A 67 14.85 8.28 5.03
N GLY A 68 14.11 7.46 4.28
CA GLY A 68 12.81 7.81 3.72
C GLY A 68 11.82 6.66 3.68
N SER A 69 10.78 6.85 2.87
CA SER A 69 9.72 5.87 2.63
C SER A 69 9.05 6.19 1.29
N TRP A 70 8.15 5.32 0.83
CA TRP A 70 7.47 5.54 -0.46
C TRP A 70 6.62 6.82 -0.44
N HIS A 71 6.01 7.13 0.71
CA HIS A 71 5.18 8.33 0.93
C HIS A 71 5.95 9.53 1.50
N ASP A 72 7.28 9.52 1.49
CA ASP A 72 8.09 10.67 1.86
C ASP A 72 8.18 11.67 0.70
N LEU A 73 7.89 12.95 0.96
CA LEU A 73 8.00 13.99 -0.06
C LEU A 73 9.43 14.42 -0.34
N ARG A 74 10.36 14.10 0.56
CA ARG A 74 11.77 14.43 0.43
C ARG A 74 12.44 13.56 -0.60
N GLU A 75 13.43 14.11 -1.28
CA GLU A 75 14.25 13.33 -2.19
C GLU A 75 15.21 12.42 -1.42
N LEU A 76 15.47 11.22 -1.96
CA LEU A 76 16.50 10.34 -1.38
C LEU A 76 17.88 10.88 -1.74
N ASP A 77 18.83 10.80 -0.80
CA ASP A 77 20.20 11.21 -1.07
C ASP A 77 20.82 10.35 -2.19
N ALA A 78 21.15 10.98 -3.31
CA ALA A 78 21.80 10.31 -4.43
C ALA A 78 23.13 9.65 -4.03
N GLY A 79 23.85 10.23 -3.06
CA GLY A 79 25.07 9.67 -2.50
C GLY A 79 24.86 8.36 -1.76
N TRP A 80 23.67 8.12 -1.20
CA TRP A 80 23.35 6.89 -0.48
C TRP A 80 23.46 5.65 -1.37
N PHE A 81 23.03 5.73 -2.64
CA PHE A 81 23.09 4.60 -3.58
C PHE A 81 24.52 4.15 -3.92
N ALA A 82 25.52 4.98 -3.66
CA ALA A 82 26.95 4.65 -3.82
C ALA A 82 27.63 4.23 -2.51
N SER A 83 26.90 4.19 -1.38
CA SER A 83 27.45 3.86 -0.07
C SER A 83 27.63 2.36 0.17
N ASP A 84 28.44 2.01 1.16
CA ASP A 84 28.60 0.64 1.66
C ASP A 84 27.29 0.05 2.19
N ALA A 85 26.39 0.90 2.72
CA ALA A 85 25.06 0.44 3.15
C ALA A 85 24.24 -0.06 1.95
N ALA A 86 24.31 0.63 0.81
CA ALA A 86 23.61 0.23 -0.41
C ALA A 86 24.19 -1.06 -1.02
N GLU A 87 25.50 -1.33 -0.90
CA GLU A 87 26.13 -2.60 -1.32
C GLU A 87 25.44 -3.83 -0.71
N VAL A 88 25.13 -3.77 0.59
CA VAL A 88 24.43 -4.86 1.30
C VAL A 88 23.06 -5.12 0.67
N PHE A 89 22.33 -4.06 0.34
CA PHE A 89 21.03 -4.17 -0.31
C PHE A 89 21.13 -4.63 -1.77
N ARG A 90 22.18 -4.24 -2.51
CA ARG A 90 22.43 -4.76 -3.86
C ARG A 90 22.61 -6.27 -3.86
N ALA A 91 23.47 -6.78 -2.97
CA ALA A 91 23.71 -8.21 -2.86
C ALA A 91 22.42 -8.99 -2.50
N ARG A 92 21.63 -8.47 -1.56
CA ARG A 92 20.33 -9.07 -1.16
C ARG A 92 19.33 -9.04 -2.32
N LEU A 93 19.23 -7.92 -3.04
CA LEU A 93 18.32 -7.79 -4.17
C LEU A 93 18.71 -8.71 -5.33
N GLY A 94 20.01 -8.85 -5.60
CA GLY A 94 20.52 -9.76 -6.61
C GLY A 94 20.24 -11.23 -6.28
N ALA A 95 20.43 -11.63 -5.01
CA ALA A 95 20.07 -12.97 -4.54
C ALA A 95 18.56 -13.23 -4.68
N LEU A 96 17.74 -12.23 -4.34
CA LEU A 96 16.28 -12.34 -4.44
C LEU A 96 15.80 -12.42 -5.90
N LEU A 97 16.41 -11.68 -6.82
CA LEU A 97 16.13 -11.80 -8.25
C LEU A 97 16.48 -13.19 -8.79
N ALA A 98 17.59 -13.76 -8.33
CA ALA A 98 17.98 -15.12 -8.71
C ALA A 98 16.99 -16.16 -8.19
N SER A 99 16.51 -16.03 -6.95
CA SER A 99 15.53 -16.97 -6.39
C SER A 99 14.14 -16.83 -7.00
N GLU A 100 13.65 -15.60 -7.17
CA GLU A 100 12.26 -15.34 -7.59
C GLU A 100 12.02 -15.55 -9.08
N TYR A 101 13.06 -15.37 -9.92
CA TYR A 101 12.92 -15.42 -11.38
C TYR A 101 13.75 -16.52 -12.05
N GLY A 102 14.60 -17.22 -11.29
CA GLY A 102 15.45 -18.30 -11.80
C GLY A 102 16.21 -17.91 -13.08
N ALA A 103 16.04 -18.72 -14.12
CA ALA A 103 16.65 -18.53 -15.44
C ALA A 103 15.72 -17.84 -16.47
N ALA A 104 14.64 -17.18 -16.03
CA ALA A 104 13.70 -16.53 -16.94
C ALA A 104 14.42 -15.52 -17.88
N PRO A 105 14.15 -15.55 -19.19
CA PRO A 105 14.78 -14.64 -20.15
C PRO A 105 14.21 -13.22 -20.12
N LEU A 106 12.97 -13.05 -19.65
CA LEU A 106 12.25 -11.79 -19.56
C LEU A 106 11.56 -11.70 -18.20
N LEU A 107 12.18 -10.98 -17.27
CA LEU A 107 11.65 -10.76 -15.92
C LEU A 107 10.65 -9.61 -15.97
N LEU A 108 9.58 -9.70 -15.20
CA LEU A 108 8.66 -8.61 -14.95
C LEU A 108 8.74 -8.22 -13.48
N VAL A 109 9.24 -7.01 -13.23
CA VAL A 109 9.33 -6.43 -11.90
C VAL A 109 8.39 -5.24 -11.85
N LYS A 110 7.45 -5.27 -10.92
CA LYS A 110 6.57 -4.14 -10.63
C LYS A 110 6.59 -3.87 -9.14
N ASP A 111 6.86 -2.62 -8.79
CA ASP A 111 6.59 -2.02 -7.49
C ASP A 111 6.59 -0.50 -7.73
N PRO A 112 5.57 0.26 -7.34
CA PRO A 112 5.59 1.72 -7.43
C PRO A 112 6.85 2.38 -6.82
N ARG A 113 7.47 1.75 -5.80
CA ARG A 113 8.74 2.19 -5.20
C ARG A 113 9.92 2.17 -6.17
N LEU A 114 9.85 1.41 -7.26
CA LEU A 114 10.87 1.42 -8.32
C LEU A 114 11.11 2.82 -8.85
N CYS A 115 10.11 3.70 -8.85
CA CYS A 115 10.28 5.10 -9.25
C CYS A 115 11.37 5.83 -8.46
N ARG A 116 11.59 5.43 -7.20
CA ARG A 116 12.57 6.01 -6.28
C ARG A 116 13.83 5.16 -6.14
N LEU A 117 13.73 3.87 -6.42
CA LEU A 117 14.79 2.88 -6.22
C LEU A 117 15.52 2.52 -7.52
N LEU A 118 15.15 3.11 -8.65
CA LEU A 118 15.75 2.82 -9.96
C LEU A 118 17.29 2.97 -9.97
N PRO A 119 17.92 3.95 -9.28
CA PRO A 119 19.38 4.02 -9.19
C PRO A 119 20.02 2.75 -8.61
N LEU A 120 19.43 2.15 -7.58
CA LEU A 120 19.88 0.87 -6.99
C LEU A 120 19.67 -0.29 -7.98
N TRP A 121 18.49 -0.36 -8.57
CA TRP A 121 18.13 -1.41 -9.53
C TRP A 121 19.04 -1.42 -10.76
N ARG A 122 19.43 -0.24 -11.26
CA ARG A 122 20.37 -0.11 -12.37
C ARG A 122 21.70 -0.80 -12.06
N GLN A 123 22.22 -0.62 -10.85
CA GLN A 123 23.49 -1.22 -10.43
C GLN A 123 23.34 -2.75 -10.31
N VAL A 124 22.28 -3.23 -9.65
CA VAL A 124 22.03 -4.68 -9.48
C VAL A 124 21.85 -5.38 -10.81
N LEU A 125 21.07 -4.80 -11.73
CA LEU A 125 20.85 -5.40 -13.05
C LEU A 125 22.14 -5.41 -13.88
N ALA A 126 22.97 -4.37 -13.79
CA ALA A 126 24.27 -4.33 -14.45
C ALA A 126 25.23 -5.41 -13.91
N GLU A 127 25.30 -5.60 -12.59
CA GLU A 127 26.11 -6.65 -11.93
C GLU A 127 25.67 -8.05 -12.35
N LEU A 128 24.37 -8.26 -12.56
CA LEU A 128 23.81 -9.54 -13.01
C LEU A 128 23.83 -9.72 -14.53
N GLY A 129 24.28 -8.72 -15.30
CA GLY A 129 24.25 -8.76 -16.77
C GLY A 129 22.83 -8.84 -17.35
N ILE A 130 21.85 -8.25 -16.66
CA ILE A 130 20.45 -8.18 -17.09
C ILE A 130 20.17 -6.78 -17.67
N GLU A 131 19.67 -6.72 -18.90
CA GLU A 131 19.33 -5.44 -19.54
C GLU A 131 18.02 -4.87 -18.96
N PRO A 132 18.00 -3.63 -18.41
CA PRO A 132 16.79 -2.98 -17.95
C PRO A 132 15.97 -2.42 -19.12
N LEU A 133 14.67 -2.68 -19.10
CA LEU A 133 13.66 -2.12 -20.00
C LEU A 133 12.59 -1.43 -19.16
N VAL A 134 12.43 -0.11 -19.30
CA VAL A 134 11.60 0.69 -18.40
C VAL A 134 10.24 1.00 -19.04
N LEU A 135 9.16 0.72 -18.30
CA LEU A 135 7.80 1.10 -18.66
C LEU A 135 7.29 2.14 -17.68
N LEU A 136 7.04 3.36 -18.16
CA LEU A 136 6.53 4.46 -17.34
C LEU A 136 5.01 4.57 -17.54
N ALA A 137 4.27 4.04 -16.57
CA ALA A 137 2.81 4.13 -16.51
C ALA A 137 2.38 5.44 -15.82
N VAL A 138 1.64 6.27 -16.54
CA VAL A 138 1.05 7.50 -16.04
C VAL A 138 -0.48 7.39 -16.00
N ARG A 139 -1.09 8.03 -15.01
CA ARG A 139 -2.54 8.18 -14.90
C ARG A 139 -2.85 9.60 -14.47
N HIS A 140 -4.06 10.04 -14.80
CA HIS A 140 -4.61 11.32 -14.39
C HIS A 140 -4.34 11.64 -12.89
N PRO A 141 -3.64 12.75 -12.58
CA PRO A 141 -3.13 13.02 -11.23
C PRO A 141 -4.24 13.18 -10.19
N LEU A 142 -5.40 13.76 -10.56
CA LEU A 142 -6.53 13.88 -9.63
C LEU A 142 -7.19 12.54 -9.30
N GLU A 143 -7.13 11.56 -10.21
CA GLU A 143 -7.65 10.22 -9.92
C GLU A 143 -6.73 9.45 -8.99
N VAL A 144 -5.42 9.58 -9.23
CA VAL A 144 -4.42 9.05 -8.32
C VAL A 144 -4.58 9.68 -6.94
N ALA A 145 -4.73 11.02 -6.87
CA ALA A 145 -4.94 11.72 -5.63
C ALA A 145 -6.19 11.23 -4.89
N ALA A 146 -7.35 11.20 -5.57
CA ALA A 146 -8.59 10.70 -4.99
C ALA A 146 -8.47 9.25 -4.49
N SER A 147 -7.78 8.38 -5.24
CA SER A 147 -7.56 6.99 -4.82
C SER A 147 -6.65 6.88 -3.60
N LEU A 148 -5.63 7.73 -3.46
CA LEU A 148 -4.75 7.76 -2.28
C LEU A 148 -5.47 8.37 -1.07
N CYS A 149 -6.32 9.38 -1.27
CA CYS A 149 -7.18 9.91 -0.21
C CYS A 149 -8.09 8.81 0.35
N ALA A 150 -8.74 8.04 -0.53
CA ALA A 150 -9.64 6.96 -0.11
C ALA A 150 -8.91 5.79 0.57
N ARG A 151 -7.73 5.39 0.06
CA ARG A 151 -6.98 4.24 0.55
C ARG A 151 -6.16 4.55 1.81
N ASP A 152 -5.41 5.64 1.80
CA ASP A 152 -4.39 5.95 2.81
C ASP A 152 -4.79 7.11 3.74
N GLY A 153 -5.91 7.80 3.45
CA GLY A 153 -6.35 8.96 4.22
C GLY A 153 -5.48 10.21 4.00
N PHE A 154 -4.69 10.26 2.93
CA PHE A 154 -3.87 11.44 2.63
C PHE A 154 -4.73 12.62 2.19
N GLY A 155 -4.27 13.85 2.48
CA GLY A 155 -4.83 15.04 1.88
C GLY A 155 -4.48 15.15 0.39
N GLU A 156 -5.35 15.75 -0.41
CA GLU A 156 -5.17 15.88 -1.87
C GLU A 156 -3.83 16.51 -2.24
N GLY A 157 -3.43 17.60 -1.56
CA GLY A 157 -2.14 18.27 -1.82
C GLY A 157 -0.92 17.36 -1.62
N LYS A 158 -0.91 16.53 -0.55
CA LYS A 158 0.14 15.53 -0.35
C LYS A 158 0.11 14.47 -1.45
N ALA A 159 -1.08 14.01 -1.84
CA ALA A 159 -1.23 12.99 -2.86
C ALA A 159 -0.77 13.47 -4.25
N LEU A 160 -1.03 14.73 -4.60
CA LEU A 160 -0.52 15.37 -5.82
C LEU A 160 0.99 15.55 -5.81
N LEU A 161 1.57 15.98 -4.68
CA LEU A 161 3.02 16.08 -4.52
C LEU A 161 3.70 14.71 -4.60
N LEU A 162 3.08 13.67 -4.03
CA LEU A 162 3.56 12.30 -4.17
C LEU A 162 3.55 11.85 -5.62
N TRP A 163 2.44 12.07 -6.34
CA TRP A 163 2.36 11.78 -7.77
C TRP A 163 3.49 12.47 -8.54
N LEU A 164 3.66 13.78 -8.33
CA LEU A 164 4.70 14.57 -9.00
C LEU A 164 6.10 14.04 -8.70
N ARG A 165 6.41 13.77 -7.42
CA ARG A 165 7.71 13.23 -7.01
C ARG A 165 8.03 11.90 -7.66
N HIS A 166 7.07 10.99 -7.75
CA HIS A 166 7.30 9.68 -8.34
C HIS A 166 7.50 9.75 -9.85
N VAL A 167 6.71 10.55 -10.57
CA VAL A 167 6.85 10.64 -12.03
C VAL A 167 8.14 11.36 -12.43
N LEU A 168 8.55 12.39 -11.69
CA LEU A 168 9.84 13.07 -11.92
C LEU A 168 11.03 12.14 -11.68
N ALA A 169 11.04 11.41 -10.55
CA ALA A 169 12.11 10.47 -10.24
C ALA A 169 12.18 9.33 -11.26
N ALA A 170 11.03 8.74 -11.62
CA ALA A 170 10.95 7.68 -12.63
C ALA A 170 11.46 8.14 -14.00
N GLU A 171 11.07 9.34 -14.45
CA GLU A 171 11.54 9.87 -15.72
C GLU A 171 13.05 10.14 -15.67
N ARG A 172 13.53 10.90 -14.68
CA ARG A 172 14.95 11.26 -14.56
C ARG A 172 15.85 10.05 -14.47
N ASP A 173 15.54 9.12 -13.58
CA ASP A 173 16.44 8.00 -13.25
C ASP A 173 16.40 6.89 -14.32
N SER A 174 15.40 6.93 -15.22
CA SER A 174 15.31 6.04 -16.39
C SER A 174 16.02 6.58 -17.63
N ARG A 175 16.51 7.82 -17.62
CA ARG A 175 17.28 8.38 -18.74
C ARG A 175 18.52 7.52 -19.02
N GLY A 176 18.79 7.30 -20.30
CA GLY A 176 19.87 6.42 -20.76
C GLY A 176 19.52 4.92 -20.78
N MET A 177 18.35 4.52 -20.28
CA MET A 177 17.80 3.18 -20.47
C MET A 177 16.83 3.16 -21.66
N ARG A 178 16.57 1.96 -22.20
CA ARG A 178 15.46 1.80 -23.15
C ARG A 178 14.15 1.91 -22.38
N ARG A 179 13.29 2.85 -22.79
CA ARG A 179 12.09 3.21 -22.05
C ARG A 179 10.91 3.48 -22.97
N ALA A 180 9.71 3.20 -22.47
CA ALA A 180 8.45 3.43 -23.16
C ALA A 180 7.42 4.01 -22.19
N PHE A 181 6.54 4.86 -22.71
CA PHE A 181 5.53 5.58 -21.94
C PHE A 181 4.13 5.09 -22.30
N VAL A 182 3.27 5.01 -21.29
CA VAL A 182 1.90 4.55 -21.47
C VAL A 182 0.97 5.22 -20.46
N THR A 183 -0.16 5.69 -20.96
CA THR A 183 -1.26 6.19 -20.11
C THR A 183 -2.17 5.03 -19.72
N TYR A 184 -2.78 5.12 -18.54
CA TYR A 184 -3.78 4.13 -18.11
C TYR A 184 -4.95 4.04 -19.09
N GLU A 185 -5.32 5.18 -19.66
CA GLU A 185 -6.37 5.37 -20.65
C GLU A 185 -6.06 4.60 -21.95
N GLN A 186 -4.82 4.66 -22.45
CA GLN A 186 -4.39 3.85 -23.60
C GLN A 186 -4.53 2.35 -23.33
N VAL A 187 -4.16 1.89 -22.12
CA VAL A 187 -4.28 0.48 -21.72
C VAL A 187 -5.75 0.04 -21.71
N LEU A 188 -6.67 0.88 -21.23
CA LEU A 188 -8.10 0.56 -21.18
C LEU A 188 -8.78 0.61 -22.56
N ALA A 189 -8.30 1.49 -23.44
CA ALA A 189 -8.82 1.69 -24.78
C ALA A 189 -8.49 0.50 -25.71
N ASP A 190 -7.21 0.11 -25.77
CA ASP A 190 -6.74 -1.00 -26.59
C ASP A 190 -5.53 -1.71 -25.96
N ALA A 191 -5.81 -2.67 -25.07
CA ALA A 191 -4.76 -3.40 -24.37
C ALA A 191 -3.83 -4.21 -25.30
N PRO A 192 -4.32 -5.03 -26.25
CA PRO A 192 -3.44 -5.75 -27.18
C PRO A 192 -2.56 -4.83 -28.00
N GLY A 193 -3.13 -3.81 -28.65
CA GLY A 193 -2.37 -2.87 -29.48
C GLY A 193 -1.38 -2.03 -28.64
N THR A 194 -1.73 -1.69 -27.40
CA THR A 194 -0.81 -1.04 -26.47
C THR A 194 0.39 -1.95 -26.15
N VAL A 195 0.17 -3.22 -25.82
CA VAL A 195 1.27 -4.15 -25.52
C VAL A 195 2.14 -4.41 -26.75
N GLU A 196 1.55 -4.50 -27.95
CA GLU A 196 2.29 -4.62 -29.20
C GLU A 196 3.20 -3.41 -29.44
N ARG A 197 2.67 -2.18 -29.32
CA ARG A 197 3.45 -0.94 -29.43
C ARG A 197 4.60 -0.90 -28.45
N LEU A 198 4.34 -1.21 -27.17
CA LEU A 198 5.38 -1.24 -26.13
C LEU A 198 6.47 -2.27 -26.44
N GLY A 199 6.10 -3.42 -27.02
CA GLY A 199 7.05 -4.40 -27.52
C GLY A 199 7.97 -3.83 -28.59
N GLY A 200 7.41 -3.09 -29.55
CA GLY A 200 8.18 -2.39 -30.59
C GLY A 200 9.15 -1.35 -30.04
N GLU A 201 8.68 -0.47 -29.15
CA GLU A 201 9.50 0.58 -28.53
C GLU A 201 10.64 0.01 -27.67
N LEU A 202 10.39 -1.12 -26.97
CA LEU A 202 11.38 -1.77 -26.12
C LEU A 202 12.22 -2.83 -26.86
N GLY A 203 11.94 -3.14 -28.12
CA GLY A 203 12.59 -4.23 -28.85
C GLY A 203 12.36 -5.59 -28.20
N VAL A 204 11.16 -5.83 -27.68
CA VAL A 204 10.74 -7.07 -27.04
C VAL A 204 9.87 -7.88 -27.99
N ASP A 205 10.38 -9.03 -28.42
CA ASP A 205 9.54 -10.07 -28.99
C ASP A 205 8.80 -10.77 -27.85
N TRP A 206 7.48 -10.60 -27.78
CA TRP A 206 6.66 -11.24 -26.76
C TRP A 206 6.61 -12.76 -26.97
N PRO A 207 6.88 -13.59 -25.93
CA PRO A 207 6.71 -15.04 -26.02
C PRO A 207 5.31 -15.48 -26.47
N HIS A 208 4.29 -14.71 -26.10
CA HIS A 208 2.91 -14.89 -26.55
C HIS A 208 2.44 -13.59 -27.22
N ALA A 209 1.98 -13.71 -28.47
CA ALA A 209 1.50 -12.56 -29.22
C ALA A 209 0.31 -11.89 -28.49
N PRO A 210 0.27 -10.55 -28.37
CA PRO A 210 -0.83 -9.84 -27.71
C PRO A 210 -2.22 -10.21 -28.25
N GLU A 211 -2.33 -10.52 -29.53
CA GLU A 211 -3.57 -10.92 -30.21
C GLU A 211 -4.11 -12.25 -29.68
N ILE A 212 -3.21 -13.18 -29.33
CA ILE A 212 -3.57 -14.49 -28.76
C ILE A 212 -4.10 -14.28 -27.33
N ALA A 213 -3.48 -13.40 -26.55
CA ALA A 213 -3.88 -13.09 -25.18
C ALA A 213 -5.09 -12.14 -25.08
N ALA A 214 -5.57 -11.58 -26.20
CA ALA A 214 -6.55 -10.50 -26.22
C ALA A 214 -7.86 -10.80 -25.47
N ALA A 215 -8.35 -12.04 -25.54
CA ALA A 215 -9.55 -12.45 -24.83
C ALA A 215 -9.36 -12.39 -23.29
N GLU A 216 -8.22 -12.90 -22.80
CA GLU A 216 -7.88 -12.87 -21.37
C GLU A 216 -7.61 -11.44 -20.88
N MET A 217 -6.93 -10.63 -21.69
CA MET A 217 -6.71 -9.21 -21.40
C MET A 217 -8.03 -8.45 -21.21
N ARG A 218 -9.00 -8.64 -22.11
CA ARG A 218 -10.32 -8.01 -22.01
C ARG A 218 -11.12 -8.50 -20.82
N ALA A 219 -11.04 -9.80 -20.51
CA ALA A 219 -11.70 -10.37 -19.34
C ALA A 219 -11.14 -9.79 -18.02
N PHE A 220 -9.82 -9.59 -17.97
CA PHE A 220 -9.14 -9.01 -16.81
C PHE A 220 -9.47 -7.52 -16.60
N LEU A 221 -9.47 -6.70 -17.66
CA LEU A 221 -9.71 -5.26 -17.60
C LEU A 221 -11.20 -4.88 -17.45
N SER A 222 -12.02 -5.69 -16.77
CA SER A 222 -13.49 -5.61 -16.77
C SER A 222 -14.08 -4.18 -16.72
N PRO A 223 -15.32 -3.95 -17.22
CA PRO A 223 -15.93 -2.62 -17.31
C PRO A 223 -15.93 -1.79 -16.03
N ALA A 224 -15.90 -2.43 -14.85
CA ALA A 224 -15.82 -1.74 -13.56
C ALA A 224 -14.56 -0.84 -13.43
N LEU A 225 -13.48 -1.15 -14.16
CA LEU A 225 -12.25 -0.36 -14.21
C LEU A 225 -12.35 0.88 -15.12
N ARG A 226 -13.40 0.97 -15.96
CA ARG A 226 -13.63 2.09 -16.89
C ARG A 226 -14.45 3.24 -16.30
N HIS A 227 -14.91 3.15 -15.05
CA HIS A 227 -15.77 4.17 -14.42
C HIS A 227 -15.02 5.39 -13.85
N HIS A 228 -13.69 5.42 -14.00
CA HIS A 228 -12.83 6.52 -13.58
C HIS A 228 -12.07 7.02 -14.81
N GLU A 229 -12.80 7.61 -15.76
CA GLU A 229 -12.21 8.39 -16.87
C GLU A 229 -12.55 9.85 -16.61
N ARG A 230 -11.65 10.57 -15.94
CA ARG A 230 -11.59 12.03 -16.00
C ARG A 230 -10.90 12.45 -17.29
N ASP A 231 -11.47 13.45 -17.94
CA ASP A 231 -10.86 14.04 -19.13
C ASP A 231 -9.55 14.75 -18.75
N ALA A 232 -8.53 14.65 -19.60
CA ALA A 232 -7.26 15.34 -19.41
C ALA A 232 -7.47 16.86 -19.26
N ASP A 233 -8.50 17.40 -19.91
CA ASP A 233 -8.88 18.82 -19.81
C ASP A 233 -9.27 19.23 -18.38
N GLU A 234 -9.78 18.31 -17.54
CA GLU A 234 -10.11 18.60 -16.13
C GLU A 234 -8.88 18.93 -15.28
N VAL A 235 -7.71 18.40 -15.62
CA VAL A 235 -6.44 18.77 -14.97
C VAL A 235 -5.81 19.94 -15.68
N LEU A 236 -5.70 19.88 -17.01
CA LEU A 236 -4.93 20.84 -17.79
C LEU A 236 -5.53 22.24 -17.78
N GLY A 237 -6.86 22.35 -17.69
CA GLY A 237 -7.58 23.63 -17.60
C GLY A 237 -7.82 24.12 -16.16
N ASN A 238 -7.57 23.30 -15.14
CA ASN A 238 -7.93 23.62 -13.76
C ASN A 238 -6.81 24.38 -13.04
N SER A 239 -7.01 25.68 -12.84
CA SER A 239 -6.07 26.56 -12.14
C SER A 239 -5.87 26.23 -10.66
N ALA A 240 -6.75 25.43 -10.05
CA ALA A 240 -6.60 24.97 -8.67
C ALA A 240 -5.57 23.84 -8.53
N VAL A 241 -5.28 23.11 -9.61
CA VAL A 241 -4.18 22.13 -9.63
C VAL A 241 -2.84 22.89 -9.72
N PRO A 242 -1.79 22.51 -8.99
CA PRO A 242 -0.48 23.14 -9.14
C PRO A 242 0.03 23.08 -10.58
N TRP A 243 0.71 24.13 -11.05
CA TRP A 243 1.15 24.20 -12.44
C TRP A 243 2.17 23.10 -12.75
N GLU A 244 3.02 22.76 -11.78
CA GLU A 244 4.02 21.69 -11.85
C GLU A 244 3.37 20.35 -12.17
N VAL A 245 2.22 20.06 -11.54
CA VAL A 245 1.47 18.83 -11.76
C VAL A 245 0.85 18.80 -13.16
N ARG A 246 0.27 19.92 -13.60
CA ARG A 246 -0.31 20.02 -14.94
C ARG A 246 0.73 19.86 -16.04
N GLU A 247 1.87 20.55 -15.93
CA GLU A 247 2.94 20.48 -16.90
C GLU A 247 3.60 19.10 -16.92
N ALA A 248 3.86 18.51 -15.76
CA ALA A 248 4.37 17.14 -15.70
C ALA A 248 3.40 16.14 -16.33
N TYR A 249 2.08 16.29 -16.12
CA TYR A 249 1.09 15.40 -16.71
C TYR A 249 1.01 15.58 -18.23
N ARG A 250 0.99 16.83 -18.71
CA ARG A 250 1.03 17.15 -20.15
C ARG A 250 2.26 16.54 -20.80
N TRP A 251 3.42 16.66 -20.18
CA TRP A 251 4.67 16.08 -20.66
C TRP A 251 4.56 14.56 -20.82
N HIS A 252 4.01 13.86 -19.82
CA HIS A 252 3.87 12.41 -19.86
C HIS A 252 2.83 11.92 -20.88
N ILE A 253 1.73 12.66 -21.08
CA ILE A 253 0.76 12.36 -22.15
C ILE A 253 1.42 12.47 -23.53
N ALA A 254 2.16 13.57 -23.77
CA ALA A 254 2.87 13.77 -25.03
C ALA A 254 3.90 12.65 -25.28
N ALA A 255 4.70 12.29 -24.26
CA ALA A 255 5.64 11.17 -24.34
C ALA A 255 4.93 9.84 -24.66
N ALA A 256 3.78 9.56 -24.03
CA ALA A 256 2.99 8.36 -24.28
C ALA A 256 2.30 8.35 -25.66
N ALA A 257 2.13 9.50 -26.29
CA ALA A 257 1.68 9.65 -27.67
C ALA A 257 2.81 9.48 -28.70
N GLY A 258 4.05 9.24 -28.25
CA GLY A 258 5.23 9.12 -29.11
C GLY A 258 5.84 10.45 -29.52
N GLU A 259 5.43 11.55 -28.88
CA GLU A 259 6.04 12.87 -29.09
C GLU A 259 7.35 12.98 -28.30
N ALA A 260 8.20 13.93 -28.68
CA ALA A 260 9.42 14.28 -27.96
C ALA A 260 9.20 15.59 -27.18
N PRO A 261 8.60 15.53 -25.98
CA PRO A 261 8.38 16.72 -25.16
C PRO A 261 9.72 17.30 -24.68
N GLY A 262 9.74 18.62 -24.45
CA GLY A 262 10.95 19.37 -24.09
C GLY A 262 11.51 19.07 -22.69
N ASP A 263 12.42 19.91 -22.22
CA ASP A 263 13.14 19.78 -20.93
C ASP A 263 12.38 20.30 -19.70
N GLY A 264 11.07 20.54 -19.82
CA GLY A 264 10.25 21.17 -18.77
C GLY A 264 10.22 20.43 -17.43
N LEU A 265 10.46 19.11 -17.41
CA LEU A 265 10.52 18.34 -16.17
C LEU A 265 11.74 18.70 -15.29
N ASP A 266 12.87 19.09 -15.89
CA ASP A 266 14.07 19.44 -15.13
C ASP A 266 13.88 20.75 -14.37
N ALA A 267 13.19 21.72 -14.99
CA ALA A 267 12.82 22.97 -14.33
C ALA A 267 11.90 22.71 -13.13
N ILE A 268 10.86 21.88 -13.31
CA ILE A 268 9.93 21.51 -12.23
C ILE A 268 10.68 20.77 -11.11
N ALA A 269 11.57 19.84 -11.44
CA ALA A 269 12.37 19.12 -10.45
C ALA A 269 13.30 20.06 -9.66
N ALA A 270 13.91 21.03 -10.32
CA ALA A 270 14.75 22.04 -9.69
C ALA A 270 13.95 22.95 -8.74
N ASP A 271 12.79 23.43 -9.17
CA ASP A 271 11.89 24.25 -8.35
C ASP A 271 11.46 23.49 -7.09
N LEU A 272 11.11 22.21 -7.25
CA LEU A 272 10.70 21.37 -6.13
C LEU A 272 11.86 21.07 -5.17
N ALA A 273 13.08 20.90 -5.68
CA ALA A 273 14.29 20.73 -4.86
C ALA A 273 14.64 22.00 -4.06
N VAL A 274 14.40 23.19 -4.61
CA VAL A 274 14.56 24.48 -3.89
C VAL A 274 13.49 24.66 -2.82
N ALA A 275 12.25 24.25 -3.10
CA ALA A 275 11.14 24.40 -2.17
C ALA A 275 11.18 23.36 -1.03
N GLU A 276 11.68 22.16 -1.27
CA GLU A 276 11.64 21.05 -0.33
C GLU A 276 12.21 21.35 1.06
N PRO A 277 13.39 21.99 1.23
CA PRO A 277 13.91 22.33 2.55
C PRO A 277 12.97 23.23 3.38
N LEU A 278 12.07 23.99 2.74
CA LEU A 278 11.13 24.89 3.41
C LEU A 278 9.97 24.13 4.06
N PHE A 279 9.53 23.02 3.47
CA PHE A 279 8.36 22.26 3.94
C PHE A 279 8.67 20.85 4.41
N GLY A 280 9.75 20.22 3.95
CA GLY A 280 10.06 18.82 4.19
C GLY A 280 10.23 18.49 5.67
N GLY A 281 11.01 19.29 6.40
CA GLY A 281 11.19 19.11 7.85
C GLY A 281 9.91 19.36 8.64
N ALA A 282 9.14 20.40 8.28
CA ALA A 282 7.87 20.70 8.93
C ALA A 282 6.83 19.60 8.69
N LEU A 283 6.76 19.07 7.46
CA LEU A 283 5.83 18.00 7.11
C LEU A 283 6.20 16.69 7.82
N ALA A 284 7.49 16.32 7.84
CA ALA A 284 7.95 15.14 8.56
C ALA A 284 7.60 15.22 10.06
N ALA A 285 7.81 16.39 10.69
CA ALA A 285 7.44 16.60 12.09
C ALA A 285 5.92 16.51 12.32
N LEU A 286 5.10 17.05 11.42
CA LEU A 286 3.64 16.93 11.49
C LEU A 286 3.17 15.48 11.34
N GLU A 287 3.78 14.72 10.44
CA GLU A 287 3.47 13.30 10.23
C GLU A 287 3.87 12.45 11.44
N ASP A 288 5.03 12.69 12.04
CA ASP A 288 5.46 12.02 13.26
C ASP A 288 4.56 12.35 14.45
N ALA A 289 4.17 13.62 14.60
CA ALA A 289 3.22 14.02 15.63
C ALA A 289 1.86 13.34 15.43
N ALA A 290 1.36 13.29 14.19
CA ALA A 290 0.10 12.64 13.86
C ALA A 290 0.17 11.11 14.11
N ARG A 291 1.28 10.45 13.74
CA ARG A 291 1.51 9.02 14.01
C ARG A 291 1.51 8.71 15.50
N THR A 292 2.27 9.48 16.28
CA THR A 292 2.33 9.35 17.74
C THR A 292 0.95 9.50 18.35
N ARG A 293 0.21 10.53 17.95
CA ARG A 293 -1.14 10.78 18.46
C ARG A 293 -2.14 9.68 18.10
N ALA A 294 -2.06 9.15 16.88
CA ALA A 294 -2.87 8.03 16.46
C ALA A 294 -2.55 6.74 17.23
N ALA A 295 -1.28 6.50 17.57
CA ALA A 295 -0.87 5.37 18.39
C ALA A 295 -1.41 5.48 19.83
N GLU A 296 -1.32 6.67 20.43
CA GLU A 296 -1.92 6.96 21.75
C GLU A 296 -3.44 6.73 21.75
N LEU A 297 -4.15 7.22 20.72
CA LEU A 297 -5.59 7.03 20.59
C LEU A 297 -5.98 5.56 20.45
N ARG A 298 -5.25 4.78 19.64
CA ARG A 298 -5.46 3.33 19.52
C ARG A 298 -5.28 2.63 20.87
N HIS A 299 -4.18 2.91 21.57
CA HIS A 299 -3.94 2.35 22.89
C HIS A 299 -5.07 2.68 23.88
N TRP A 300 -5.59 3.90 23.84
CA TRP A 300 -6.71 4.31 24.68
C TRP A 300 -8.02 3.59 24.32
N ILE A 301 -8.29 3.40 23.03
CA ILE A 301 -9.44 2.62 22.53
C ILE A 301 -9.34 1.17 23.00
N ASP A 302 -8.20 0.52 22.82
CA ASP A 302 -7.99 -0.87 23.24
C ASP A 302 -8.19 -1.01 24.76
N SER A 303 -7.64 -0.07 25.54
CA SER A 303 -7.85 0.00 26.99
C SER A 303 -9.31 0.25 27.37
N ALA A 304 -10.08 0.98 26.56
CA ALA A 304 -11.50 1.22 26.79
C ALA A 304 -12.32 -0.04 26.48
N VAL A 305 -11.98 -0.78 25.43
CA VAL A 305 -12.60 -2.08 25.08
C VAL A 305 -12.38 -3.09 26.20
N GLU A 306 -11.16 -3.27 26.68
CA GLU A 306 -10.84 -4.17 27.80
C GLU A 306 -11.64 -3.82 29.06
N ARG A 307 -11.74 -2.53 29.39
CA ARG A 307 -12.55 -2.06 30.53
C ARG A 307 -14.04 -2.35 30.33
N TYR A 308 -14.54 -2.19 29.12
CA TYR A 308 -15.95 -2.48 28.81
C TYR A 308 -16.26 -3.97 28.95
N GLU A 309 -15.37 -4.86 28.51
CA GLU A 309 -15.48 -6.32 28.70
C GLU A 309 -15.41 -6.71 30.18
N ALA A 310 -14.53 -6.08 30.96
CA ALA A 310 -14.45 -6.28 32.40
C ALA A 310 -15.74 -5.87 33.12
N ILE A 311 -16.35 -4.74 32.73
CA ILE A 311 -17.66 -4.31 33.24
C ILE A 311 -18.74 -5.34 32.90
N GLY A 312 -18.74 -5.89 31.68
CA GLY A 312 -19.66 -6.96 31.29
C GLY A 312 -19.53 -8.21 32.17
N THR A 313 -18.30 -8.65 32.43
CA THR A 313 -18.01 -9.78 33.32
C THR A 313 -18.49 -9.53 34.76
N LEU A 314 -18.21 -8.33 35.30
CA LEU A 314 -18.66 -7.95 36.63
C LEU A 314 -20.19 -7.90 36.74
N ARG A 315 -20.89 -7.40 35.71
CA ARG A 315 -22.36 -7.43 35.65
C ARG A 315 -22.90 -8.85 35.70
N ALA A 316 -22.36 -9.75 34.89
CA ALA A 316 -22.76 -11.16 34.89
C ALA A 316 -22.53 -11.83 36.26
N TYR A 317 -21.42 -11.51 36.93
CA TYR A 317 -21.13 -11.98 38.28
C TYR A 317 -22.15 -11.45 39.30
N ILE A 318 -22.45 -10.15 39.28
CA ILE A 318 -23.44 -9.53 40.17
C ILE A 318 -24.82 -10.17 39.97
N GLU A 319 -25.26 -10.37 38.72
CA GLU A 319 -26.52 -11.04 38.42
C GLU A 319 -26.56 -12.48 38.95
N HIS A 320 -25.44 -13.21 38.85
CA HIS A 320 -25.34 -14.55 39.42
C HIS A 320 -25.46 -14.53 40.95
N GLN A 321 -24.73 -13.64 41.63
CA GLN A 321 -24.83 -13.48 43.08
C GLN A 321 -26.25 -13.10 43.53
N GLN A 322 -26.93 -12.22 42.79
CA GLN A 322 -28.30 -11.84 43.09
C GLN A 322 -29.27 -13.03 43.01
N ARG A 323 -29.13 -13.88 41.98
CA ARG A 323 -29.92 -15.12 41.85
C ARG A 323 -29.70 -16.09 43.02
N GLU A 324 -28.46 -16.24 43.48
CA GLU A 324 -28.15 -17.11 44.62
C GLU A 324 -28.70 -16.54 45.94
N ILE A 325 -28.62 -15.22 46.15
CA ILE A 325 -29.25 -14.55 47.29
C ILE A 325 -30.77 -14.79 47.28
N ASP A 326 -31.43 -14.60 46.13
CA ASP A 326 -32.87 -14.80 45.99
C ASP A 326 -33.28 -16.26 46.26
N ARG A 327 -32.46 -17.22 45.79
CA ARG A 327 -32.65 -18.65 46.04
C ARG A 327 -32.51 -19.00 47.52
N LEU A 328 -31.50 -18.48 48.20
CA LEU A 328 -31.29 -18.69 49.63
C LEU A 328 -32.41 -18.05 50.46
N ALA A 329 -32.83 -16.84 50.09
CA ALA A 329 -33.96 -16.16 50.73
C ALA A 329 -35.27 -16.94 50.55
N ALA A 330 -35.51 -17.53 49.38
CA ALA A 330 -36.65 -18.41 49.13
C ALA A 330 -36.60 -19.69 50.00
N HIS A 331 -35.44 -20.33 50.12
CA HIS A 331 -35.26 -21.48 51.01
C HIS A 331 -35.50 -21.13 52.47
N ALA A 332 -34.96 -20.00 52.95
CA ALA A 332 -35.19 -19.52 54.31
C ALA A 332 -36.69 -19.30 54.57
N ARG A 333 -37.40 -18.60 53.68
CA ARG A 333 -38.87 -18.42 53.76
C ARG A 333 -39.61 -19.76 53.76
N ALA A 334 -39.20 -20.72 52.94
CA ALA A 334 -39.81 -22.05 52.89
C ALA A 334 -39.64 -22.79 54.24
N ILE A 335 -38.43 -22.78 54.81
CA ILE A 335 -38.14 -23.34 56.13
C ILE A 335 -39.00 -22.65 57.20
N GLU A 336 -39.08 -21.32 57.18
CA GLU A 336 -39.89 -20.54 58.12
C GLU A 336 -41.39 -20.83 58.01
N SER A 337 -41.86 -21.13 56.80
CA SER A 337 -43.25 -21.50 56.57
C SER A 337 -43.56 -22.96 56.92
N SER A 338 -42.55 -23.82 57.15
CA SER A 338 -42.72 -25.25 57.41
C SER A 338 -43.39 -25.55 58.75
N ARG A 339 -44.13 -26.67 58.82
CA ARG A 339 -44.79 -27.14 60.05
C ARG A 339 -43.81 -27.32 61.21
N MET A 340 -42.63 -27.86 60.91
CA MET A 340 -41.56 -28.14 61.88
C MET A 340 -40.99 -26.87 62.53
N TRP A 341 -40.78 -25.82 61.74
CA TRP A 341 -40.39 -24.51 62.27
C TRP A 341 -41.48 -23.89 63.13
N ARG A 342 -42.76 -23.99 62.72
CA ARG A 342 -43.90 -23.47 63.50
C ARG A 342 -44.03 -24.14 64.87
N THR A 343 -43.77 -25.44 64.98
CA THR A 343 -43.81 -26.20 66.24
C THR A 343 -42.60 -25.95 67.15
N MET A 344 -41.50 -25.37 66.64
CA MET A 344 -40.27 -25.05 67.38
C MET A 344 -40.32 -23.69 68.13
N ALA A 345 -41.51 -23.18 68.45
CA ALA A 345 -41.69 -21.87 69.11
C ALA A 345 -40.87 -21.67 70.41
N PRO A 346 -40.75 -22.65 71.32
CA PRO A 346 -39.94 -22.50 72.55
C PRO A 346 -38.45 -22.32 72.25
N VAL A 347 -37.92 -23.07 71.29
CA VAL A 347 -36.50 -23.03 70.90
C VAL A 347 -36.15 -21.70 70.22
N ARG A 348 -37.05 -21.14 69.41
CA ARG A 348 -36.86 -19.80 68.82
C ARG A 348 -36.84 -18.69 69.87
N GLN A 349 -37.66 -18.81 70.92
CA GLN A 349 -37.71 -17.84 72.01
C GLN A 349 -36.42 -17.90 72.85
N ALA A 350 -35.84 -19.10 73.03
CA ALA A 350 -34.53 -19.27 73.66
C ALA A 350 -33.38 -18.70 72.81
N LEU A 351 -33.36 -18.97 71.50
CA LEU A 351 -32.35 -18.43 70.55
C LEU A 351 -32.39 -16.90 70.45
N ARG A 352 -33.58 -16.27 70.43
CA ARG A 352 -33.70 -14.79 70.43
C ARG A 352 -33.22 -14.18 71.75
N ARG A 353 -33.50 -14.82 72.89
CA ARG A 353 -32.97 -14.39 74.20
C ARG A 353 -31.45 -14.56 74.30
N TRP A 354 -30.88 -15.52 73.59
CA TRP A 354 -29.43 -15.74 73.53
C TRP A 354 -28.74 -14.69 72.65
N ARG A 355 -29.20 -14.43 71.41
CA ARG A 355 -28.66 -13.36 70.55
C ARG A 355 -28.83 -11.95 71.12
N GLY A 356 -29.97 -11.66 71.76
CA GLY A 356 -30.19 -10.36 72.42
C GLY A 356 -29.32 -10.11 73.66
N ARG A 357 -28.53 -11.09 74.13
CA ARG A 357 -27.51 -10.90 75.17
C ARG A 357 -26.13 -10.56 74.60
N GLU A 358 -25.88 -10.83 73.31
CA GLU A 358 -24.60 -10.49 72.66
C GLU A 358 -24.55 -9.02 72.21
N ASP A 359 -25.70 -8.36 72.02
CA ASP A 359 -25.78 -6.91 71.69
C ASP A 359 -25.73 -5.97 72.92
N VAL A 360 -25.56 -6.50 74.15
CA VAL A 360 -25.47 -5.70 75.40
C VAL A 360 -24.12 -5.97 76.11
N SER A 361 -23.07 -6.24 75.36
CA SER A 361 -21.67 -6.32 75.83
C SER A 361 -20.79 -5.72 74.76
#